data_AF-A0A7S0BI18-F1
#
_entry.id   AF-A0A7S0BI18-F1
#
_cell.length_a   1.000
_cell.length_b   1.000
_cell.length_c   1.000
_cell.angle_alpha   90.00
_cell.angle_beta   90.00
_cell.angle_gamma   90.00
#
_symmetry.space_group_name_H-M   'P 1'
#
loop_
_entity.id
_entity.type
_entity.pdbx_description
1 polymer ?
#
loop_
_entity_poly.entity_id
_entity_poly.type
_entity_poly.pdbx_seq_one_letter_code
_entity_poly.pdbx_strand_id
1 'polypeptide(L)'
;GIESGLALSRQRPFMLMNMRSLSGNGRPTTRKGLESWAKYWEGPETVIFGHDASRGLQRHKNAIGLDSACVHGGWLTALILPENHTISVQARRKYKPLKKTP
;
A
#
# COMPACT_ATOMS: atom_id res chain seq x y z
N GLY A 1 -1.67 -1.75 -7.01
CA GLY A 1 -0.21 -1.60 -7.04
C GLY A 1 0.30 -1.56 -8.46
N ILE A 2 1.55 -1.17 -8.65
CA ILE A 2 2.18 -1.06 -9.97
C ILE A 2 3.12 -2.24 -10.20
N GLU A 3 3.00 -2.88 -11.36
CA GLU A 3 3.91 -3.96 -11.77
C GLU A 3 5.23 -3.36 -12.29
N SER A 4 6.35 -3.81 -11.72
CA SER A 4 7.68 -3.33 -12.12
C SER A 4 7.99 -3.69 -13.57
N GLY A 5 8.66 -2.80 -14.29
CA GLY A 5 9.06 -3.00 -15.69
C GLY A 5 7.93 -2.83 -16.72
N LEU A 6 6.69 -2.56 -16.30
CA LEU A 6 5.59 -2.22 -17.22
C LEU A 6 5.32 -0.72 -17.23
N ALA A 7 5.27 -0.13 -18.43
CA ALA A 7 4.85 1.26 -18.62
C ALA A 7 3.44 1.50 -18.04
N LEU A 8 3.18 2.71 -17.52
CA LEU A 8 1.90 3.04 -16.88
C LEU A 8 0.68 2.76 -17.76
N SER A 9 0.78 3.03 -19.07
CA SER A 9 -0.29 2.76 -20.04
C SER A 9 -0.60 1.27 -20.26
N ARG A 10 0.34 0.39 -19.87
CA ARG A 10 0.22 -1.08 -19.98
C ARG A 10 -0.16 -1.74 -18.67
N GLN A 11 -0.26 -0.98 -17.58
CA GLN A 11 -0.68 -1.50 -16.29
C GLN A 11 -2.13 -1.99 -16.38
N ARG A 12 -2.40 -3.16 -15.80
CA ARG A 12 -3.75 -3.72 -15.79
C ARG A 12 -4.58 -3.00 -14.72
N PRO A 13 -5.73 -2.37 -15.06
CA PRO A 13 -6.54 -1.62 -14.09
C PRO A 13 -6.92 -2.43 -12.85
N PHE A 14 -7.22 -3.72 -13.02
CA PHE A 14 -7.49 -4.62 -11.92
C PHE A 14 -6.31 -4.74 -10.94
N MET A 15 -5.08 -4.80 -11.42
CA MET A 15 -3.88 -4.90 -10.57
C MET A 15 -3.50 -3.58 -9.93
N LEU A 16 -3.73 -2.45 -10.62
CA LEU A 16 -3.59 -1.11 -10.05
C LEU A 16 -4.40 -0.97 -8.76
N MET A 17 -5.61 -1.53 -8.72
CA MET A 17 -6.49 -1.45 -7.55
C MET A 17 -6.28 -2.58 -6.53
N ASN A 18 -5.93 -3.79 -6.98
CA ASN A 18 -6.02 -4.97 -6.12
C ASN A 18 -4.70 -5.65 -5.77
N MET A 19 -3.58 -5.31 -6.42
CA MET A 19 -2.29 -5.96 -6.11
C MET A 19 -1.85 -5.68 -4.68
N ARG A 20 -1.45 -6.73 -3.94
CA ARG A 20 -0.95 -6.64 -2.56
C ARG A 20 0.48 -7.14 -2.40
N SER A 21 0.86 -8.16 -3.16
CA SER A 21 2.16 -8.82 -3.05
C SER A 21 2.64 -9.32 -4.41
N LEU A 22 3.88 -9.79 -4.45
CA LEU A 22 4.39 -10.63 -5.52
C LEU A 22 4.39 -12.08 -5.02
N SER A 23 4.03 -13.04 -5.87
CA SER A 23 4.20 -14.47 -5.57
C SER A 23 5.67 -14.87 -5.62
N GLY A 24 6.01 -16.09 -5.17
CA GLY A 24 7.41 -16.55 -5.11
C GLY A 24 8.18 -16.55 -6.44
N ASN A 25 7.47 -16.48 -7.58
CA ASN A 25 8.03 -16.32 -8.92
C ASN A 25 8.01 -14.87 -9.44
N GLY A 26 7.82 -13.89 -8.55
CA GLY A 26 7.79 -12.46 -8.89
C GLY A 26 6.48 -11.97 -9.53
N ARG A 27 5.48 -12.83 -9.76
CA ARG A 27 4.23 -12.39 -10.40
C ARG A 27 3.36 -11.56 -9.47
N PRO A 28 2.72 -10.49 -9.98
CA PRO A 28 1.69 -9.73 -9.26
C PRO A 28 0.57 -10.63 -8.72
N THR A 29 0.19 -10.43 -7.46
CA THR A 29 -0.95 -11.11 -6.86
C THR A 29 -1.78 -10.19 -5.97
N THR A 30 -3.08 -10.46 -5.92
CA THR A 30 -4.03 -9.81 -5.02
C THR A 30 -4.03 -10.43 -3.62
N ARG A 31 -3.42 -11.62 -3.47
CA ARG A 31 -3.27 -12.29 -2.18
C ARG A 31 -2.23 -11.59 -1.33
N LYS A 32 -2.43 -11.60 -0.02
CA LYS A 32 -1.45 -11.11 0.94
C LYS A 32 -0.34 -12.15 1.09
N GLY A 33 0.86 -11.81 0.63
CA GLY A 33 2.08 -12.58 0.90
C GLY A 33 2.82 -12.06 2.14
N LEU A 34 4.01 -12.57 2.40
CA LEU A 34 4.88 -12.05 3.48
C LEU A 34 5.20 -10.57 3.24
N GLU A 35 5.64 -10.25 2.02
CA GLU A 35 6.11 -8.92 1.63
C GLU A 35 5.12 -8.19 0.72
N SER A 36 5.09 -6.86 0.84
CA SER A 36 4.31 -6.00 -0.06
C SER A 36 5.01 -5.86 -1.40
N TRP A 37 4.24 -5.74 -2.50
CA TRP A 37 4.81 -5.39 -3.81
C TRP A 37 5.62 -4.08 -3.74
N ALA A 38 5.21 -3.16 -2.86
CA ALA A 38 5.81 -1.85 -2.69
C ALA A 38 7.27 -1.91 -2.24
N LYS A 39 7.67 -2.98 -1.54
CA LYS A 39 9.08 -3.20 -1.14
C LYS A 39 10.01 -3.37 -2.35
N TYR A 40 9.49 -3.91 -3.45
CA TYR A 40 10.25 -4.25 -4.64
C TYR A 40 10.14 -3.20 -5.75
N TRP A 41 9.47 -2.07 -5.49
CA TRP A 41 9.39 -0.99 -6.45
C TRP A 41 10.66 -0.14 -6.42
N GLU A 42 11.40 -0.17 -7.52
CA GLU A 42 12.72 0.47 -7.63
C GLU A 42 12.67 1.91 -8.14
N GLY A 43 11.51 2.40 -8.59
CA GLY A 43 11.34 3.76 -9.12
C GLY A 43 11.50 3.85 -10.65
N PRO A 44 11.78 5.05 -11.19
CA PRO A 44 12.19 6.27 -10.47
C PRO A 44 11.04 7.02 -9.76
N GLU A 45 9.79 6.78 -10.12
CA GLU A 45 8.65 7.49 -9.55
C GLU A 45 8.37 7.07 -8.11
N THR A 46 7.93 8.00 -7.28
CA THR A 46 7.37 7.67 -5.96
C THR A 46 5.89 7.28 -6.10
N VAL A 47 5.54 6.06 -5.72
CA VAL A 47 4.15 5.58 -5.77
C VAL A 47 3.48 5.73 -4.42
N ILE A 48 2.48 6.61 -4.34
CA ILE A 48 1.66 6.81 -3.14
C ILE A 48 0.36 6.02 -3.32
N PHE A 49 0.00 5.17 -2.36
CA PHE A 49 -1.15 4.27 -2.48
C PHE A 49 -1.85 4.00 -1.14
N GLY A 50 -2.98 3.30 -1.20
CA GLY A 50 -3.72 2.77 -0.05
C GLY A 50 -4.67 1.67 -0.54
N HIS A 51 -5.17 0.82 0.37
CA HIS A 51 -6.07 -0.36 0.17
C HIS A 51 -5.63 -1.57 1.02
N ASP A 52 -4.40 -1.53 1.55
CA ASP A 52 -3.81 -2.58 2.38
C ASP A 52 -3.68 -2.20 3.85
N ALA A 53 -4.80 -1.77 4.43
CA ALA A 53 -4.98 -1.49 5.86
C ALA A 53 -4.35 -2.55 6.78
N SER A 54 -4.37 -3.82 6.36
CA SER A 54 -3.83 -4.93 7.13
C SER A 54 -2.31 -4.90 7.31
N ARG A 55 -1.59 -4.09 6.53
CA ARG A 55 -0.15 -3.82 6.68
C ARG A 55 0.13 -2.50 7.38
N GLY A 56 -0.88 -1.65 7.54
CA GLY A 56 -0.72 -0.30 8.07
C GLY A 56 0.10 0.61 7.15
N LEU A 57 0.68 1.66 7.74
CA LEU A 57 1.55 2.61 7.05
C LEU A 57 2.79 1.87 6.50
N GLN A 58 3.01 1.96 5.19
CA GLN A 58 4.16 1.38 4.51
C GLN A 58 5.09 2.52 4.06
N ARG A 59 6.37 2.46 4.45
CA ARG A 59 7.40 3.38 3.94
C ARG A 59 8.54 2.58 3.30
N HIS A 60 8.65 2.68 1.99
CA HIS A 60 9.76 2.15 1.19
C HIS A 60 10.40 3.29 0.40
N LYS A 61 11.57 3.04 -0.19
CA LYS A 61 12.39 4.05 -0.88
C LYS A 61 11.57 4.88 -1.89
N ASN A 62 10.80 4.20 -2.75
CA ASN A 62 10.02 4.82 -3.82
C ASN A 62 8.52 4.48 -3.73
N ALA A 63 8.04 3.99 -2.59
CA ALA A 63 6.63 3.60 -2.45
C ALA A 63 6.13 3.85 -1.02
N ILE A 64 4.99 4.55 -0.90
CA ILE A 64 4.41 4.97 0.38
C ILE A 64 2.94 4.55 0.41
N GLY A 65 2.61 3.63 1.33
CA GLY A 65 1.24 3.17 1.55
C GLY A 65 0.60 3.88 2.75
N LEU A 66 -0.43 4.70 2.53
CA LEU A 66 -1.04 5.56 3.55
C LEU A 66 -2.21 4.92 4.32
N ASP A 67 -2.65 3.73 3.92
CA ASP A 67 -3.75 3.03 4.58
C ASP A 67 -3.31 2.43 5.92
N SER A 68 -3.34 3.27 6.96
CA SER A 68 -2.98 2.95 8.34
C SER A 68 -4.18 2.47 9.17
N ALA A 69 -5.18 1.89 8.51
CA ALA A 69 -6.32 1.20 9.12
C ALA A 69 -7.23 2.07 10.02
N CYS A 70 -7.44 3.35 9.68
CA CYS A 70 -8.26 4.29 10.45
C CYS A 70 -9.60 3.69 10.92
N VAL A 71 -10.41 3.17 9.99
CA VAL A 71 -11.74 2.62 10.30
C VAL A 71 -11.68 1.45 11.30
N HIS A 72 -10.53 0.79 11.39
CA HIS A 72 -10.27 -0.33 12.29
C HIS A 72 -9.67 0.07 13.64
N GLY A 73 -9.67 1.37 13.96
CA GLY A 73 -9.08 1.90 15.19
C GLY A 73 -7.59 2.23 15.06
N GLY A 74 -7.05 2.22 13.83
CA GLY A 74 -5.69 2.68 13.53
C GLY A 74 -5.63 4.21 13.40
N TRP A 75 -5.00 4.68 12.32
CA TRP A 75 -4.77 6.10 12.08
C TRP A 75 -5.32 6.52 10.71
N LEU A 76 -5.68 7.80 10.58
CA LEU A 76 -5.81 8.46 9.29
C LEU A 76 -4.48 9.16 9.01
N THR A 77 -3.74 8.70 8.00
CA THR A 77 -2.40 9.21 7.68
C THR A 77 -2.44 10.00 6.37
N ALA A 78 -1.79 11.16 6.38
CA ALA A 78 -1.53 11.99 5.20
C ALA A 78 -0.03 12.12 4.95
N LEU A 79 0.34 12.38 3.70
CA LEU A 79 1.71 12.70 3.28
C LEU A 79 1.75 14.17 2.84
N ILE A 80 2.65 14.93 3.42
CA ILE A 80 2.96 16.31 3.05
C ILE A 80 4.08 16.28 2.00
N LEU A 81 3.85 16.93 0.87
CA LEU A 81 4.81 17.09 -0.22
C LEU A 81 5.10 18.59 -0.43
N PRO A 82 6.35 18.96 -0.78
CA PRO A 82 7.47 18.09 -1.16
C PRO A 82 8.29 17.51 0.01
N GLU A 83 7.98 17.84 1.26
CA GLU A 83 8.76 17.51 2.46
C GLU A 83 8.87 16.00 2.76
N ASN A 84 8.06 15.17 2.10
CA ASN A 84 7.98 13.72 2.31
C ASN A 84 7.78 13.37 3.80
N HIS A 85 6.89 14.13 4.45
CA HIS A 85 6.59 14.01 5.88
C HIS A 85 5.19 13.47 6.09
N THR A 86 5.04 12.44 6.92
CA THR A 86 3.73 11.85 7.22
C THR A 86 3.17 12.41 8.52
N ILE A 87 1.93 12.91 8.47
CA ILE A 87 1.15 13.28 9.67
C ILE A 87 0.02 12.28 9.85
N SER A 88 -0.37 12.00 11.10
CA SER A 88 -1.41 11.02 11.39
C SER A 88 -2.32 11.49 12.52
N VAL A 89 -3.62 11.22 12.38
CA VAL A 89 -4.61 11.44 13.44
C VAL A 89 -5.19 10.09 13.86
N GLN A 90 -5.20 9.82 15.16
CA GLN A 90 -5.70 8.56 15.68
C GLN A 90 -7.21 8.45 15.46
N ALA A 91 -7.69 7.28 15.07
CA ALA A 91 -9.12 7.02 15.03
C ALA A 91 -9.71 7.13 16.45
N ARG A 92 -10.82 7.87 16.59
CA ARG A 92 -11.48 8.07 17.89
C ARG A 92 -11.94 6.76 18.55
N ARG A 93 -12.23 5.75 17.73
CA ARG A 93 -12.62 4.41 18.15
C ARG A 93 -12.42 3.41 17.01
N LYS A 94 -12.53 2.12 17.30
CA LYS A 94 -12.64 1.07 16.29
C LYS A 94 -14.08 1.04 15.74
N TYR A 95 -14.27 1.49 14.50
CA TYR A 95 -15.59 1.51 13.85
C TYR A 95 -15.94 0.18 13.17
N LYS A 96 -14.94 -0.56 12.69
CA LYS A 96 -15.09 -1.90 12.11
C LYS A 96 -13.97 -2.84 12.56
N PRO A 97 -14.22 -4.13 12.83
CA PRO A 97 -13.14 -5.08 13.06
C PRO A 97 -12.27 -5.21 11.80
N LEU A 98 -10.96 -5.34 12.00
CA LEU A 98 -10.03 -5.68 10.92
C LEU A 98 -10.24 -7.16 10.61
N LYS A 99 -10.54 -7.50 9.36
CA LYS A 99 -10.67 -8.91 8.96
C LYS A 99 -9.32 -9.58 9.14
N LYS A 100 -9.23 -10.56 10.04
CA LYS A 100 -8.06 -11.45 10.10
C LYS A 100 -8.02 -12.20 8.77
N THR A 101 -6.98 -11.98 7.99
CA THR A 101 -6.70 -12.85 6.84
C THR A 101 -6.07 -14.10 7.44
N PRO A 102 -6.58 -15.31 7.16
CA PRO A 102 -5.95 -16.55 7.61
C PRO A 102 -4.51 -16.66 7.13
#